data_AF-A0A8C5ZD55-F1
#
_entry.id   AF-A0A8C5ZD55-F1
#
_cell.length_a   1.000
_cell.length_b   1.000
_cell.length_c   1.000
_cell.angle_alpha   90.00
_cell.angle_beta   90.00
_cell.angle_gamma   90.00
#
_symmetry.space_group_name_H-M   'P 1'
#
loop_
_entity.id
_entity.type
_entity.pdbx_description
1 polymer ?
#
loop_
_entity_poly.entity_id
_entity_poly.type
_entity_poly.pdbx_seq_one_letter_code
_entity_poly.pdbx_strand_id
1 'polypeptide(L)'
;MGRKLDLSGLTDDETEHVLQVVQRDFNLRKKEEERLSEMKQKLDEEGSKCSILSKHQKFVEHCCMRCCSPFTFLVNTKRRCGDCKFNVCKSCCSYQKHEKVWVCCVCQQAR
;
A
#
# COMPACT_ATOMS: atom_id res chain seq x y z
N MET A 1 17.93 4.47 -29.06
CA MET A 1 17.91 3.80 -30.37
C MET A 1 17.33 2.39 -30.16
N GLY A 2 16.02 2.21 -30.27
CA GLY A 2 15.41 0.88 -30.16
C GLY A 2 15.70 0.06 -31.42
N ARG A 3 16.19 -1.18 -31.27
CA ARG A 3 16.32 -2.12 -32.40
C ARG A 3 14.92 -2.44 -32.92
N LYS A 4 14.69 -2.29 -34.23
CA LYS A 4 13.45 -2.75 -34.86
C LYS A 4 13.40 -4.27 -34.80
N LEU A 5 12.29 -4.82 -34.29
CA LEU A 5 11.96 -6.23 -34.49
C LEU A 5 11.43 -6.37 -35.92
N ASP A 6 11.98 -7.30 -36.68
CA ASP A 6 11.40 -7.71 -37.96
C ASP A 6 10.39 -8.84 -37.71
N LEU A 7 9.15 -8.63 -38.13
CA LEU A 7 8.02 -9.55 -37.96
C LEU A 7 7.53 -10.10 -39.31
N SER A 8 8.22 -9.79 -40.41
CA SER A 8 7.81 -10.17 -41.77
C SER A 8 7.79 -11.68 -42.05
N GLY A 9 8.43 -12.48 -41.19
CA GLY A 9 8.46 -13.94 -41.29
C GLY A 9 7.26 -14.65 -40.64
N LEU A 10 6.34 -13.92 -39.99
CA LEU A 10 5.15 -14.52 -39.37
C LEU A 10 4.03 -14.69 -40.39
N THR A 11 3.31 -15.79 -40.27
CA THR A 11 2.01 -15.96 -40.92
C THR A 11 0.94 -15.10 -40.26
N ASP A 12 -0.21 -14.93 -40.92
CA ASP A 12 -1.33 -14.14 -40.37
C ASP A 12 -1.84 -14.74 -39.04
N ASP A 13 -1.98 -16.07 -38.95
CA ASP A 13 -2.40 -16.79 -37.74
C ASP A 13 -1.42 -16.58 -36.57
N GLU A 14 -0.11 -16.66 -36.85
CA GLU A 14 0.93 -16.42 -35.83
C GLU A 14 0.93 -14.95 -35.39
N THR A 15 0.72 -14.02 -36.32
CA THR A 15 0.63 -12.58 -36.04
C THR A 15 -0.56 -12.27 -35.14
N GLU A 16 -1.73 -12.86 -35.43
CA GLU A 16 -2.92 -12.70 -34.59
C GLU A 16 -2.70 -13.29 -33.19
N HIS A 17 -2.08 -14.47 -33.11
CA HIS A 17 -1.76 -15.07 -31.83
C HIS A 17 -0.81 -14.20 -30.99
N VAL A 18 0.26 -13.67 -31.62
CA VAL A 18 1.19 -12.75 -30.95
C VAL A 18 0.46 -11.49 -30.49
N LEU A 19 -0.41 -10.91 -31.31
CA LEU A 19 -1.18 -9.73 -30.94
C LEU A 19 -2.07 -9.98 -29.71
N GLN A 20 -2.72 -11.15 -29.62
CA GLN A 20 -3.51 -11.53 -28.45
C GLN A 20 -2.66 -11.64 -27.18
N VAL A 21 -1.44 -12.16 -27.29
CA VAL A 21 -0.49 -12.21 -26.16
C VAL A 21 -0.08 -10.80 -25.73
N VAL A 22 0.27 -9.94 -26.68
CA VAL A 22 0.66 -8.53 -26.41
C VAL A 22 -0.50 -7.75 -25.77
N GLN A 23 -1.72 -7.92 -26.26
CA GLN A 23 -2.90 -7.24 -25.70
C GLN A 23 -3.18 -7.69 -24.26
N ARG A 24 -3.03 -8.99 -23.96
CA ARG A 24 -3.16 -9.50 -22.59
C ARG A 24 -2.08 -8.93 -21.67
N ASP A 25 -0.83 -8.90 -22.12
CA ASP A 25 0.27 -8.30 -21.35
C ASP A 25 0.03 -6.81 -21.09
N PHE A 26 -0.42 -6.05 -22.10
CA PHE A 26 -0.78 -4.64 -21.93
C PHE A 26 -1.89 -4.45 -20.89
N ASN A 27 -2.94 -5.26 -20.95
CA ASN A 27 -4.05 -5.20 -19.99
C ASN A 27 -3.59 -5.55 -18.57
N LEU A 28 -2.70 -6.55 -18.42
CA LEU A 28 -2.12 -6.92 -17.13
C LEU A 28 -1.28 -5.79 -16.55
N ARG A 29 -0.42 -5.16 -17.35
CA ARG A 29 0.41 -4.02 -16.93
C ARG A 29 -0.44 -2.83 -16.51
N LYS A 30 -1.43 -2.46 -17.32
CA LYS A 30 -2.35 -1.36 -17.01
C LYS A 30 -3.08 -1.59 -15.68
N LYS A 31 -3.60 -2.80 -15.44
CA LYS A 31 -4.28 -3.15 -14.19
C LYS A 31 -3.34 -3.05 -12.98
N GLU A 32 -2.10 -3.49 -13.15
CA GLU A 32 -1.10 -3.41 -12.07
C GLU A 32 -0.68 -1.95 -11.79
N GLU A 33 -0.52 -1.13 -12.83
CA GLU A 33 -0.27 0.31 -12.71
C GLU A 33 -1.41 1.03 -11.95
N GLU A 34 -2.66 0.75 -12.30
CA GLU A 34 -3.84 1.28 -11.62
C GLU A 34 -3.85 0.86 -10.13
N ARG A 35 -3.64 -0.43 -9.85
CA ARG A 35 -3.58 -0.97 -8.48
C ARG A 35 -2.50 -0.29 -7.64
N LEU A 36 -1.31 -0.09 -8.21
CA LEU A 36 -0.19 0.59 -7.54
C LEU A 36 -0.45 2.09 -7.35
N SER A 37 -1.09 2.74 -8.32
CA SER A 37 -1.47 4.15 -8.25
C SER A 37 -2.44 4.40 -7.10
N GLU A 38 -3.51 3.61 -7.00
CA GLU A 38 -4.47 3.69 -5.89
C GLU A 38 -3.82 3.44 -4.53
N MET A 39 -2.89 2.48 -4.46
CA MET A 39 -2.16 2.19 -3.24
C MET A 39 -1.30 3.37 -2.80
N LYS A 40 -0.57 4.00 -3.73
CA LYS A 40 0.25 5.19 -3.45
C LYS A 40 -0.61 6.35 -2.96
N GLN A 41 -1.71 6.64 -3.65
CA GLN A 41 -2.63 7.69 -3.25
C GLN A 41 -3.13 7.51 -1.80
N LYS A 42 -3.55 6.28 -1.44
CA LYS A 42 -3.98 5.97 -0.06
C LYS A 42 -2.87 6.18 0.97
N LEU A 43 -1.63 5.86 0.64
CA LEU A 43 -0.47 6.12 1.52
C LEU A 43 -0.23 7.63 1.69
N ASP A 44 -0.34 8.41 0.62
CA ASP A 44 -0.17 9.87 0.65
C ASP A 44 -1.27 10.57 1.46
N GLU A 45 -2.52 10.12 1.32
CA GLU A 45 -3.65 10.57 2.13
C GLU A 45 -3.44 10.28 3.62
N GLU A 46 -2.99 9.06 3.97
CA GLU A 46 -2.63 8.70 5.34
C GLU A 46 -1.45 9.51 5.88
N GLY A 47 -0.45 9.81 5.05
CA GLY A 47 0.68 10.66 5.38
C GLY A 47 0.23 12.09 5.72
N SER A 48 -0.62 12.66 4.87
CA SER A 48 -1.22 13.98 5.06
C SER A 48 -2.04 14.05 6.35
N LYS A 49 -2.88 13.03 6.60
CA LYS A 49 -3.65 12.89 7.83
C LYS A 49 -2.74 12.85 9.07
N CYS A 50 -1.67 12.05 9.05
CA CYS A 50 -0.72 11.96 10.16
C CYS A 50 0.03 13.27 10.42
N SER A 51 0.40 14.00 9.36
CA SER A 51 1.05 15.32 9.46
C SER A 51 0.18 16.35 10.20
N ILE A 52 -1.14 16.29 10.01
CA ILE A 52 -2.10 17.15 10.71
C ILE A 52 -2.30 16.66 12.15
N LEU A 53 -2.63 15.39 12.35
CA LEU A 53 -2.99 14.84 13.66
C LEU A 53 -1.83 14.85 14.66
N SER A 54 -0.59 14.67 14.18
CA SER A 54 0.60 14.64 15.02
C SER A 54 0.86 15.96 15.77
N LYS A 55 0.30 17.08 15.29
CA LYS A 55 0.38 18.40 15.96
C LYS A 55 -0.52 18.50 17.20
N HIS A 56 -1.46 17.57 17.38
CA HIS A 56 -2.43 17.58 18.47
C HIS A 56 -2.06 16.54 19.54
N GLN A 57 -1.29 16.94 20.55
CA GLN A 57 -0.74 16.04 21.57
C GLN A 57 -1.81 15.18 22.27
N LYS A 58 -2.94 15.76 22.66
CA LYS A 58 -4.05 15.02 23.29
C LYS A 58 -4.56 13.88 22.39
N PHE A 59 -4.64 14.12 21.08
CA PHE A 59 -5.06 13.11 20.12
C PHE A 59 -4.00 12.00 19.99
N VAL A 60 -2.73 12.36 19.84
CA VAL A 60 -1.62 11.38 19.73
C VAL A 60 -1.53 10.46 20.96
N GLU A 61 -1.86 10.99 22.13
CA GLU A 61 -1.84 10.25 23.39
C GLU A 61 -3.04 9.31 23.56
N HIS A 62 -4.23 9.76 23.17
CA HIS A 62 -5.50 9.11 23.51
C HIS A 62 -6.22 8.43 22.35
N CYS A 63 -5.83 8.67 21.10
CA CYS A 63 -6.50 8.13 19.92
C CYS A 63 -5.54 7.35 19.01
N CYS A 64 -6.10 6.38 18.29
CA CYS A 64 -5.37 5.67 17.25
C CYS A 64 -5.08 6.60 16.06
N MET A 65 -3.82 6.67 15.63
CA MET A 65 -3.39 7.49 14.48
C MET A 65 -3.92 7.01 13.12
N ARG A 66 -4.61 5.86 13.07
CA ARG A 66 -5.18 5.28 11.84
C ARG A 66 -6.69 5.45 11.78
N CYS A 67 -7.43 4.83 12.70
CA CYS A 67 -8.89 4.90 12.70
C CYS A 67 -9.46 6.09 13.49
N CYS A 68 -8.62 6.91 14.12
CA CYS A 68 -8.99 8.06 14.95
C CYS A 68 -9.85 7.73 16.18
N SER A 69 -10.12 6.46 16.46
CA SER A 69 -10.90 6.04 17.62
C SER A 69 -10.08 6.18 18.91
N PRO A 70 -10.71 6.57 20.03
CA PRO A 70 -10.04 6.67 21.33
C PRO A 70 -9.58 5.29 21.80
N PHE A 71 -8.44 5.25 22.49
CA PHE A 71 -7.99 4.07 23.22
C PHE A 71 -8.89 3.86 24.42
N THR A 72 -9.31 2.63 24.63
CA THR A 72 -10.11 2.21 25.77
C THR A 72 -9.44 1.00 26.40
N PHE A 73 -9.50 0.94 27.73
CA PHE A 73 -8.91 -0.17 28.46
C PHE A 73 -9.55 -1.51 28.02
N LEU A 74 -8.71 -2.52 27.80
CA LEU A 74 -9.04 -3.89 27.33
C LEU A 74 -9.60 -4.05 25.91
N VAL A 75 -10.49 -3.17 25.44
CA VAL A 75 -11.14 -3.33 24.13
C VAL A 75 -10.28 -2.74 23.00
N ASN A 76 -9.77 -1.52 23.21
CA ASN A 76 -9.02 -0.79 22.21
C ASN A 76 -7.62 -0.42 22.73
N THR A 77 -6.84 -1.45 23.08
CA THR A 77 -5.51 -1.26 23.70
C THR A 77 -4.55 -0.54 22.76
N LYS A 78 -3.80 0.41 23.34
CA LYS A 78 -2.76 1.19 22.68
C LYS A 78 -1.52 0.35 22.38
N ARG A 79 -0.98 0.45 21.17
CA ARG A 79 0.32 -0.13 20.75
C ARG A 79 1.13 0.89 19.98
N ARG A 80 2.45 0.77 20.04
CA ARG A 80 3.36 1.66 19.31
C ARG A 80 3.89 0.96 18.05
N CYS A 81 3.74 1.60 16.89
CA CYS A 81 4.29 1.09 15.64
C CYS A 81 5.84 1.11 15.68
N GLY A 82 6.48 0.03 15.25
CA GLY A 82 7.93 -0.10 15.15
C GLY A 82 8.54 0.88 14.15
N ASP A 83 7.85 1.15 13.05
CA ASP A 83 8.35 2.00 11.96
C ASP A 83 8.10 3.48 12.24
N CYS A 84 6.83 3.92 12.14
CA CYS A 84 6.48 5.35 12.28
C CYS A 84 6.35 5.86 13.73
N LYS A 85 6.53 5.00 14.74
CA LYS A 85 6.44 5.34 16.19
C LYS A 85 5.11 5.89 16.69
N PHE A 86 4.08 5.99 15.84
CA PHE A 86 2.73 6.39 16.21
C PHE A 86 1.99 5.34 17.06
N ASN A 87 1.02 5.81 17.83
CA ASN A 87 0.14 4.96 18.63
C ASN A 87 -1.04 4.46 17.78
N VAL A 88 -1.28 3.16 17.80
CA VAL A 88 -2.31 2.49 17.00
C VAL A 88 -3.05 1.43 17.81
N CYS A 89 -4.29 1.14 17.42
CA CYS A 89 -5.10 0.11 18.04
C CYS A 89 -4.78 -1.29 17.54
N LYS A 90 -5.37 -2.30 18.20
CA LYS A 90 -5.24 -3.70 17.77
C LYS A 90 -5.66 -3.96 16.34
N SER A 91 -6.74 -3.32 15.89
CA SER A 91 -7.28 -3.53 14.54
C SER A 91 -6.49 -2.81 13.44
N CYS A 92 -5.66 -1.83 13.80
CA CYS A 92 -4.84 -1.07 12.86
C CYS A 92 -3.35 -1.45 12.90
N CYS A 93 -2.99 -2.59 13.50
CA CYS A 93 -1.63 -3.10 13.48
C CYS A 93 -1.56 -4.63 13.46
N SER A 94 -0.44 -5.13 12.97
CA SER A 94 -0.08 -6.55 12.97
C SER A 94 1.25 -6.74 13.70
N TYR A 95 1.47 -7.93 14.27
CA TYR A 95 2.74 -8.26 14.93
C TYR A 95 3.68 -8.93 13.93
N GLN A 96 4.85 -8.36 13.72
CA GLN A 96 5.90 -8.91 12.88
C GLN A 96 6.78 -9.84 13.71
N LYS A 97 6.61 -11.15 13.54
CA LYS A 97 7.28 -12.17 14.38
C LYS A 97 8.81 -12.11 14.29
N HIS A 98 9.36 -11.90 13.10
CA HIS A 98 10.80 -11.87 12.87
C HIS A 98 11.47 -10.68 13.59
N GLU A 99 10.89 -9.49 13.45
CA GLU A 99 11.40 -8.25 14.05
C GLU A 99 10.94 -8.06 15.51
N LYS A 100 9.99 -8.88 15.97
CA LYS A 100 9.32 -8.79 17.29
C LYS A 100 8.67 -7.43 17.57
N VAL A 101 8.17 -6.73 16.55
CA VAL A 101 7.54 -5.41 16.65
C VAL A 101 6.09 -5.40 16.17
N TRP A 102 5.31 -4.44 16.66
CA TRP A 102 3.99 -4.13 16.09
C TRP A 102 4.16 -3.14 14.93
N VAL A 103 3.54 -3.39 13.78
CA VAL A 103 3.58 -2.50 12.62
C VAL A 103 2.16 -2.08 12.26
N CYS A 104 1.92 -0.79 12.05
CA CYS A 104 0.60 -0.33 11.66
C CYS A 104 0.27 -0.72 10.21
N CYS A 105 -1.02 -0.82 9.88
CA CYS A 105 -1.47 -1.22 8.53
C CYS A 105 -0.83 -0.39 7.40
N VAL A 106 -0.63 0.91 7.61
CA VAL A 106 -0.02 1.81 6.62
C VAL A 106 1.48 1.53 6.44
N CYS A 107 2.24 1.37 7.52
CA CYS A 107 3.65 1.00 7.41
C CYS A 107 3.83 -0.41 6.84
N GLN A 108 2.89 -1.31 7.12
CA GLN A 108 2.89 -2.64 6.51
C GLN A 108 2.62 -2.58 5.00
N GLN A 109 1.72 -1.70 4.56
CA GLN A 109 1.41 -1.51 3.14
C GLN A 109 2.53 -0.79 2.37
N ALA A 110 3.34 0.02 3.06
CA ALA A 110 4.47 0.73 2.48
C ALA A 110 5.77 -0.11 2.36
N ARG A 111 5.81 -1.29 2.98
CA ARG A 111 6.91 -2.26 2.86
C ARG A 111 6.70 -3.13 1.62
#